data_AF-A0A0F9W5I7-F1
#
_entry.id   AF-A0A0F9W5I7-F1
#
_cell.length_a   1.000
_cell.length_b   1.000
_cell.length_c   1.000
_cell.angle_alpha   90.00
_cell.angle_beta   90.00
_cell.angle_gamma   90.00
#
_symmetry.space_group_name_H-M   'P 1'
#
loop_
_entity.id
_entity.type
_entity.pdbx_description
1 polymer ?
#
loop_
_entity_poly.entity_id
_entity_poly.type
_entity_poly.pdbx_seq_one_letter_code
_entity_poly.pdbx_strand_id
1 'polypeptide(L)'
;MTDISRDSISRTPLTVLAIAIVLALLPLAGLAHDMTDTARERMASGGYLEVMWTGAEHMLSGYDHLLFLLGVMFFLSRLVDILKFVTAFTLGHTLTLIAATYAGITANHYLIDAVIAVTVAYKGFENLNGFRRWLGVNAPNLLLMVFVFGLIHGFGLSARLQEVTLADDPALLSKILLFNVGVEFGQIAALLVMTFAIRAWQQVNGWALFSRLANMGLIAAGAGLLVFQLYGFAQERNARDISFDIFSDREQMMGQVRDANGIGLADTALMIRPVDANAADATELTTDNQGWFAFSGQSNRTYRVQLADGSAATDVALGTVADAHLHELHIPFYVYAAILLMLSVIPANALRRRQTLAQH
;
A
#
# COMPACT_ATOMS: atom_id res chain seq x y z
N MET A 1 51.52 23.18 -5.92
CA MET A 1 51.29 21.81 -5.43
C MET A 1 50.85 21.94 -3.98
N THR A 2 49.57 22.21 -3.76
CA THR A 2 49.02 22.61 -2.46
C THR A 2 48.22 21.46 -1.89
N ASP A 3 48.70 21.02 -0.74
CA ASP A 3 48.19 20.03 0.19
C ASP A 3 46.70 20.26 0.51
N ILE A 4 45.84 19.31 0.15
CA ILE A 4 44.43 19.30 0.52
C ILE A 4 44.35 18.68 1.91
N SER A 5 44.41 19.54 2.92
CA SER A 5 44.32 19.15 4.32
C SER A 5 42.99 18.43 4.61
N ARG A 6 43.10 17.39 5.43
CA ARG A 6 42.05 16.45 5.86
C ARG A 6 41.03 17.03 6.87
N ASP A 7 40.84 18.34 6.93
CA ASP A 7 40.16 19.01 8.07
C ASP A 7 38.78 19.63 7.79
N SER A 8 38.09 19.24 6.72
CA SER A 8 36.73 19.74 6.43
C SER A 8 35.56 18.88 6.96
N ILE A 9 35.83 17.81 7.71
CA ILE A 9 34.78 16.85 8.13
C ILE A 9 34.06 17.25 9.44
N SER A 10 34.54 18.23 10.20
CA SER A 10 33.91 18.60 11.47
C SER A 10 33.00 19.81 11.33
N ARG A 11 31.79 19.71 11.91
CA ARG A 11 30.73 20.74 12.02
C ARG A 11 29.72 20.78 10.88
N THR A 12 29.22 19.62 10.48
CA THR A 12 27.80 19.57 10.06
C THR A 12 26.95 19.87 11.28
N PRO A 13 26.02 20.85 11.24
CA PRO A 13 25.24 21.19 12.42
C PRO A 13 24.43 19.95 12.81
N LEU A 14 24.52 19.51 14.08
CA LEU A 14 23.75 18.38 14.61
C LEU A 14 22.26 18.46 14.25
N THR A 15 21.74 19.66 14.06
CA THR A 15 20.37 19.92 13.60
C THR A 15 20.07 19.37 12.21
N VAL A 16 20.99 19.42 11.24
CA VAL A 16 20.79 18.87 9.89
C VAL A 16 20.72 17.34 9.92
N LEU A 17 21.55 16.71 10.74
CA LEU A 17 21.54 15.26 10.94
C LEU A 17 20.26 14.83 11.67
N ALA A 18 19.84 15.56 12.71
CA ALA A 18 18.61 15.29 13.44
C ALA A 18 17.37 15.43 12.55
N ILE A 19 17.28 16.48 11.72
CA ILE A 19 16.18 16.67 10.77
C ILE A 19 16.15 15.54 9.73
N ALA A 20 17.31 15.15 9.17
CA ALA A 20 17.38 14.05 8.20
C ALA A 20 16.95 12.70 8.82
N ILE A 21 17.32 12.44 10.08
CA ILE A 21 16.91 11.25 10.82
C ILE A 21 15.41 11.28 11.11
N VAL A 22 14.87 12.40 11.56
CA VAL A 22 13.42 12.56 11.80
C VAL A 22 12.62 12.37 10.52
N LEU A 23 13.05 12.97 9.40
CA LEU A 23 12.42 12.78 8.08
C LEU A 23 12.53 11.34 7.56
N ALA A 24 13.61 10.63 7.87
CA ALA A 24 13.78 9.22 7.50
C ALA A 24 12.99 8.26 8.41
N LEU A 25 12.67 8.66 9.63
CA LEU A 25 11.92 7.85 10.62
C LEU A 25 10.42 8.16 10.65
N LEU A 26 9.99 9.32 10.17
CA LEU A 26 8.56 9.67 10.00
C LEU A 26 7.74 8.64 9.22
N PRO A 27 8.26 8.01 8.14
CA PRO A 27 7.53 6.96 7.41
C PRO A 27 7.34 5.66 8.21
N LEU A 28 8.21 5.37 9.19
CA LEU A 28 8.09 4.20 10.07
C LEU A 28 7.03 4.37 11.17
N ALA A 29 6.54 5.59 11.38
CA ALA A 29 5.48 5.90 12.34
C ALA A 29 4.07 5.88 11.71
N GLY A 30 3.95 5.63 10.40
CA GLY A 30 2.70 5.72 9.67
C GLY A 30 1.87 4.44 9.73
N LEU A 31 0.69 4.54 10.35
CA LEU A 31 -0.47 3.71 9.98
C LEU A 31 -0.62 3.79 8.45
N ALA A 32 -0.77 2.65 7.77
CA ALA A 32 -1.07 2.62 6.33
C ALA A 32 -2.22 3.59 6.06
N HIS A 33 -1.98 4.63 5.25
CA HIS A 33 -2.98 5.66 4.98
C HIS A 33 -4.03 5.07 4.03
N ASP A 34 -5.06 4.47 4.60
CA ASP A 34 -6.27 4.06 3.89
C ASP A 34 -7.12 5.29 3.54
N MET A 35 -8.05 5.15 2.59
CA MET A 35 -9.08 6.17 2.39
C MET A 35 -9.93 6.28 3.66
N THR A 36 -10.12 7.51 4.15
CA THR A 36 -11.04 7.76 5.27
C THR A 36 -12.46 7.36 4.88
N ASP A 37 -13.29 6.98 5.84
CA ASP A 37 -14.69 6.63 5.57
C ASP A 37 -15.46 7.81 4.95
N THR A 38 -15.09 9.04 5.32
CA THR A 38 -15.62 10.27 4.70
C THR A 38 -15.19 10.42 3.24
N ALA A 39 -13.97 10.00 2.87
CA ALA A 39 -13.51 9.99 1.48
C ALA A 39 -14.24 8.93 0.66
N ARG A 40 -14.52 7.75 1.24
CA ARG A 40 -15.32 6.70 0.60
C ARG A 40 -16.74 7.18 0.32
N GLU A 41 -17.37 7.83 1.30
CA GLU A 41 -18.71 8.40 1.14
C GLU A 41 -18.75 9.48 0.05
N ARG A 42 -17.78 10.41 0.03
CA ARG A 42 -17.67 11.42 -1.04
C ARG A 42 -17.46 10.81 -2.43
N MET A 43 -16.75 9.69 -2.53
CA MET A 43 -16.60 8.98 -3.79
C MET A 43 -17.92 8.33 -4.23
N ALA A 44 -18.66 7.73 -3.28
CA ALA A 44 -19.92 7.04 -3.54
C ALA A 44 -21.08 8.01 -3.87
N SER A 45 -21.35 8.98 -3.02
CA SER A 45 -22.54 9.85 -3.10
C SER A 45 -22.21 11.32 -3.39
N GLY A 46 -20.95 11.72 -3.33
CA GLY A 46 -20.52 13.10 -3.48
C GLY A 46 -20.55 13.62 -4.92
N GLY A 47 -20.54 14.96 -5.03
CA GLY A 47 -20.49 15.66 -6.30
C GLY A 47 -19.10 15.60 -6.97
N TYR A 48 -19.02 15.98 -8.25
CA TYR A 48 -17.77 16.00 -9.03
C TYR A 48 -16.63 16.81 -8.38
N LEU A 49 -16.94 17.92 -7.72
CA LEU A 49 -15.94 18.73 -7.01
C LEU A 49 -15.45 18.04 -5.73
N GLU A 50 -16.30 17.29 -5.05
CA GLU A 50 -15.95 16.57 -3.82
C GLU A 50 -15.06 15.37 -4.14
N VAL A 51 -15.33 14.69 -5.26
CA VAL A 51 -14.48 13.62 -5.80
C VAL A 51 -13.10 14.15 -6.18
N MET A 52 -13.04 15.30 -6.87
CA MET A 52 -11.79 15.96 -7.20
C MET A 52 -11.02 16.39 -5.94
N TRP A 53 -11.72 16.96 -4.95
CA TRP A 53 -11.10 17.31 -3.66
C TRP A 53 -10.54 16.09 -2.94
N THR A 54 -11.28 14.98 -2.96
CA THR A 54 -10.86 13.70 -2.35
C THR A 54 -9.57 13.18 -2.98
N GLY A 55 -9.41 13.33 -4.30
CA GLY A 55 -8.15 13.02 -4.98
C GLY A 55 -6.97 13.89 -4.54
N ALA A 56 -7.19 15.20 -4.36
CA ALA A 56 -6.17 16.10 -3.86
C ALA A 56 -5.79 15.79 -2.40
N GLU A 57 -6.78 15.50 -1.56
CA GLU A 57 -6.60 15.11 -0.16
C GLU A 57 -5.78 13.82 -0.06
N HIS A 58 -6.17 12.76 -0.79
CA HIS A 58 -5.46 11.49 -0.86
C HIS A 58 -3.98 11.67 -1.24
N MET A 59 -3.71 12.50 -2.25
CA MET A 59 -2.35 12.79 -2.69
C MET A 59 -1.51 13.53 -1.63
N LEU A 60 -2.12 14.47 -0.90
CA LEU A 60 -1.43 15.28 0.11
C LEU A 60 -1.25 14.55 1.44
N SER A 61 -2.13 13.60 1.76
CA SER A 61 -2.04 12.81 2.99
C SER A 61 -1.23 11.52 2.83
N GLY A 62 -1.06 11.03 1.59
CA GLY A 62 -0.23 9.86 1.26
C GLY A 62 1.27 10.12 1.43
N TYR A 63 1.86 9.66 2.53
CA TYR A 63 3.29 9.83 2.79
C TYR A 63 4.18 9.15 1.73
N ASP A 64 3.76 8.00 1.21
CA ASP A 64 4.39 7.28 0.11
C ASP A 64 4.51 8.16 -1.16
N HIS A 65 3.44 8.87 -1.51
CA HIS A 65 3.40 9.78 -2.66
C HIS A 65 4.29 11.01 -2.43
N LEU A 66 4.28 11.58 -1.23
CA LEU A 66 5.14 12.71 -0.86
C LEU A 66 6.63 12.33 -0.83
N LEU A 67 6.97 11.15 -0.31
CA LEU A 67 8.34 10.62 -0.31
C LEU A 67 8.83 10.33 -1.73
N PHE A 68 7.95 9.81 -2.59
CA PHE A 68 8.25 9.63 -4.00
C PHE A 68 8.53 10.96 -4.71
N LEU A 69 7.66 11.97 -4.53
CA LEU A 69 7.87 13.32 -5.06
C LEU A 69 9.18 13.94 -4.54
N LEU A 70 9.48 13.79 -3.25
CA LEU A 70 10.73 14.23 -2.65
C LEU A 70 11.94 13.58 -3.33
N GLY A 71 11.88 12.27 -3.58
CA GLY A 71 12.90 11.53 -4.31
C GLY A 71 13.09 12.05 -5.73
N VAL A 72 12.02 12.31 -6.47
CA VAL A 72 12.08 12.83 -7.85
C VAL A 72 12.68 14.23 -7.92
N MET A 73 12.42 15.09 -6.92
CA MET A 73 12.89 16.47 -6.92
C MET A 73 14.40 16.66 -6.70
N PHE A 74 15.10 15.73 -6.02
CA PHE A 74 16.54 15.91 -5.74
C PHE A 74 17.42 15.99 -7.01
N PHE A 75 16.90 15.60 -8.17
CA PHE A 75 17.64 15.59 -9.44
C PHE A 75 17.12 16.60 -10.48
N LEU A 76 15.90 17.14 -10.30
CA LEU A 76 15.26 17.98 -11.31
C LEU A 76 15.42 19.46 -10.98
N SER A 77 16.19 20.16 -11.81
CA SER A 77 16.45 21.59 -11.65
C SER A 77 15.41 22.48 -12.34
N ARG A 78 14.66 21.94 -13.31
CA ARG A 78 13.70 22.66 -14.15
C ARG A 78 12.27 22.22 -13.84
N LEU A 79 11.40 23.19 -13.60
CA LEU A 79 9.96 22.98 -13.33
C LEU A 79 9.26 22.21 -14.47
N VAL A 80 9.64 22.47 -15.73
CA VAL A 80 9.07 21.79 -16.89
C VAL A 80 9.35 20.29 -16.88
N ASP A 81 10.54 19.89 -16.42
CA ASP A 81 10.88 18.48 -16.36
C ASP A 81 10.12 17.81 -15.21
N ILE A 82 9.99 18.48 -14.06
CA ILE A 82 9.15 18.03 -12.94
C ILE A 82 7.70 17.78 -13.40
N LEU A 83 7.09 18.73 -14.10
CA LEU A 83 5.73 18.57 -14.62
C LEU A 83 5.58 17.36 -15.54
N LYS A 84 6.56 17.10 -16.44
CA LYS A 84 6.54 15.90 -17.28
C LYS A 84 6.51 14.60 -16.48
N PHE A 85 7.28 14.52 -15.38
CA PHE A 85 7.30 13.33 -14.54
C PHE A 85 6.01 13.16 -13.76
N VAL A 86 5.46 14.24 -13.21
CA VAL A 86 4.17 14.21 -12.50
C VAL A 86 3.08 13.73 -13.43
N THR A 87 2.93 14.37 -14.59
CA THR A 87 1.91 13.98 -15.55
C THR A 87 2.12 12.55 -16.05
N ALA A 88 3.37 12.10 -16.27
CA ALA A 88 3.63 10.70 -16.62
C ALA A 88 3.19 9.73 -15.50
N PHE A 89 3.42 10.07 -14.24
CA PHE A 89 2.95 9.30 -13.10
C PHE A 89 1.42 9.25 -13.07
N THR A 90 0.74 10.41 -13.15
CA THR A 90 -0.72 10.50 -13.12
C THR A 90 -1.36 9.74 -14.28
N LEU A 91 -0.77 9.80 -15.48
CA LEU A 91 -1.25 9.04 -16.64
C LEU A 91 -1.16 7.53 -16.39
N GLY A 92 -0.02 7.03 -15.87
CA GLY A 92 0.11 5.63 -15.50
C GLY A 92 -0.89 5.23 -14.40
N HIS A 93 -1.01 6.07 -13.38
CA HIS A 93 -1.92 5.88 -12.26
C HIS A 93 -3.38 5.77 -12.72
N THR A 94 -3.84 6.75 -13.51
CA THR A 94 -5.18 6.77 -14.09
C THR A 94 -5.44 5.55 -14.96
N LEU A 95 -4.48 5.18 -15.82
CA LEU A 95 -4.63 4.06 -16.74
C LEU A 95 -4.87 2.75 -16.00
N THR A 96 -4.05 2.47 -14.99
CA THR A 96 -4.18 1.20 -14.25
C THR A 96 -5.38 1.22 -13.31
N LEU A 97 -5.70 2.37 -12.72
CA LEU A 97 -6.90 2.53 -11.91
C LEU A 97 -8.17 2.22 -12.71
N ILE A 98 -8.31 2.80 -13.90
CA ILE A 98 -9.44 2.50 -14.79
C ILE A 98 -9.43 1.02 -15.22
N ALA A 99 -8.29 0.54 -15.73
CA ALA A 99 -8.19 -0.81 -16.26
C ALA A 99 -8.50 -1.88 -15.21
N ALA A 100 -7.90 -1.78 -14.02
CA ALA A 100 -8.10 -2.76 -12.96
C ALA A 100 -9.51 -2.70 -12.36
N THR A 101 -10.08 -1.49 -12.20
CA THR A 101 -11.45 -1.33 -11.70
C THR A 101 -12.47 -1.93 -12.65
N TYR A 102 -12.38 -1.67 -13.97
CA TYR A 102 -13.31 -2.23 -14.95
C TYR A 102 -13.08 -3.72 -15.23
N ALA A 103 -11.85 -4.21 -15.07
CA ALA A 103 -11.54 -5.63 -15.25
C ALA A 103 -11.83 -6.47 -13.99
N GLY A 104 -12.25 -5.86 -12.87
CA GLY A 104 -12.49 -6.55 -11.61
C GLY A 104 -11.23 -7.20 -11.02
N ILE A 105 -10.05 -6.67 -11.32
CA ILE A 105 -8.80 -7.22 -10.81
C ILE A 105 -8.58 -6.68 -9.40
N THR A 106 -8.76 -7.55 -8.41
CA THR A 106 -8.52 -7.24 -7.00
C THR A 106 -7.15 -7.72 -6.55
N ALA A 107 -6.66 -7.13 -5.45
CA ALA A 107 -5.36 -7.50 -4.90
C ALA A 107 -5.19 -7.26 -3.42
N ASN A 108 -4.39 -8.14 -2.78
CA ASN A 108 -4.01 -7.94 -1.39
C ASN A 108 -3.19 -6.65 -1.27
N HIS A 109 -3.72 -5.72 -0.48
CA HIS A 109 -3.19 -4.38 -0.29
C HIS A 109 -1.77 -4.39 0.30
N TYR A 110 -1.44 -5.29 1.22
CA TYR A 110 -0.08 -5.40 1.76
C TYR A 110 0.95 -5.73 0.67
N LEU A 111 0.60 -6.60 -0.28
CA LEU A 111 1.50 -6.92 -1.40
C LEU A 111 1.68 -5.75 -2.36
N ILE A 112 0.62 -4.98 -2.62
CA ILE A 112 0.72 -3.81 -3.50
C ILE A 112 1.58 -2.74 -2.84
N ASP A 113 1.32 -2.45 -1.57
CA ASP A 113 2.07 -1.46 -0.80
C ASP A 113 3.54 -1.87 -0.62
N ALA A 114 3.82 -3.17 -0.51
CA ALA A 114 5.18 -3.70 -0.53
C ALA A 114 5.90 -3.37 -1.85
N VAL A 115 5.23 -3.54 -3.00
CA VAL A 115 5.82 -3.17 -4.30
C VAL A 115 5.98 -1.65 -4.41
N ILE A 116 5.03 -0.86 -3.91
CA ILE A 116 5.15 0.60 -3.83
C ILE A 116 6.38 1.00 -3.00
N ALA A 117 6.61 0.37 -1.85
CA ALA A 117 7.78 0.62 -1.02
C ALA A 117 9.11 0.34 -1.76
N VAL A 118 9.13 -0.69 -2.62
CA VAL A 118 10.27 -0.96 -3.51
C VAL A 118 10.51 0.18 -4.51
N THR A 119 9.45 0.82 -5.03
CA THR A 119 9.59 1.99 -5.93
C THR A 119 10.28 3.17 -5.23
N VAL A 120 9.97 3.40 -3.94
CA VAL A 120 10.59 4.47 -3.13
C VAL A 120 12.06 4.17 -2.89
N ALA A 121 12.38 2.93 -2.51
CA ALA A 121 13.76 2.48 -2.32
C ALA A 121 14.57 2.56 -3.63
N TYR A 122 13.97 2.16 -4.76
CA TYR A 122 14.55 2.30 -6.09
C TYR A 122 14.95 3.74 -6.36
N LYS A 123 14.06 4.71 -6.06
CA LYS A 123 14.32 6.11 -6.36
C LYS A 123 15.46 6.69 -5.55
N GLY A 124 15.53 6.36 -4.25
CA GLY A 124 16.68 6.72 -3.42
C GLY A 124 18.00 6.10 -3.92
N PHE A 125 17.97 4.85 -4.36
CA PHE A 125 19.13 4.15 -4.92
C PHE A 125 19.61 4.76 -6.24
N GLU A 126 18.68 5.09 -7.14
CA GLU A 126 18.97 5.77 -8.39
C GLU A 126 19.62 7.14 -8.15
N ASN A 127 19.07 7.94 -7.23
CA ASN A 127 19.57 9.27 -6.89
C ASN A 127 21.00 9.26 -6.34
N LEU A 128 21.43 8.17 -5.68
CA LEU A 128 22.81 7.98 -5.23
C LEU A 128 23.76 7.45 -6.32
N ASN A 129 23.32 7.42 -7.57
CA ASN A 129 24.02 6.77 -8.69
C ASN A 129 24.30 5.28 -8.42
N GLY A 130 23.41 4.59 -7.69
CA GLY A 130 23.56 3.20 -7.30
C GLY A 130 23.77 2.26 -8.49
N PHE A 131 23.00 2.45 -9.57
CA PHE A 131 23.13 1.67 -10.81
C PHE A 131 24.53 1.69 -11.39
N ARG A 132 25.15 2.88 -11.48
CA ARG A 132 26.49 3.03 -12.04
C ARG A 132 27.56 2.52 -11.09
N ARG A 133 27.41 2.77 -9.79
CA ARG A 133 28.42 2.45 -8.77
C ARG A 133 28.46 0.97 -8.39
N TRP A 134 27.30 0.32 -8.30
CA TRP A 134 27.18 -1.07 -7.83
C TRP A 134 26.95 -2.08 -8.95
N LEU A 135 26.18 -1.70 -9.97
CA LEU A 135 25.80 -2.59 -11.06
C LEU A 135 26.59 -2.32 -12.36
N GLY A 136 27.33 -1.21 -12.42
CA GLY A 136 28.10 -0.82 -13.60
C GLY A 136 27.24 -0.51 -14.83
N VAL A 137 25.95 -0.23 -14.64
CA VAL A 137 25.00 0.07 -15.72
C VAL A 137 24.45 1.48 -15.56
N ASN A 138 24.01 2.06 -16.68
CA ASN A 138 23.24 3.30 -16.61
C ASN A 138 21.87 3.02 -16.02
N ALA A 139 21.36 3.98 -15.25
CA ALA A 139 19.99 3.92 -14.80
C ALA A 139 19.05 3.85 -16.02
N PRO A 140 17.93 3.10 -15.92
CA PRO A 140 16.92 3.10 -16.95
C PRO A 140 16.31 4.49 -17.19
N ASN A 141 15.52 4.62 -18.26
CA ASN A 141 14.88 5.90 -18.57
C ASN A 141 13.95 6.32 -17.42
N LEU A 142 14.28 7.44 -16.76
CA LEU A 142 13.54 7.92 -15.60
C LEU A 142 12.06 8.16 -15.89
N LEU A 143 11.71 8.66 -17.08
CA LEU A 143 10.33 8.99 -17.42
C LEU A 143 9.49 7.72 -17.56
N LEU A 144 10.08 6.68 -18.18
CA LEU A 144 9.47 5.35 -18.26
C LEU A 144 9.27 4.77 -16.86
N MET A 145 10.28 4.85 -15.98
CA MET A 145 10.18 4.33 -14.62
C MET A 145 9.09 5.04 -13.82
N VAL A 146 9.01 6.38 -13.90
CA VAL A 146 7.96 7.15 -13.22
C VAL A 146 6.57 6.79 -13.73
N PHE A 147 6.40 6.58 -15.04
CA PHE A 147 5.14 6.06 -15.60
C PHE A 147 4.79 4.68 -15.04
N VAL A 148 5.76 3.77 -14.99
CA VAL A 148 5.60 2.42 -14.40
C VAL A 148 5.23 2.47 -12.92
N PHE A 149 5.84 3.37 -12.16
CA PHE A 149 5.48 3.58 -10.75
C PHE A 149 4.06 4.09 -10.63
N GLY A 150 3.63 4.98 -11.52
CA GLY A 150 2.25 5.40 -11.65
C GLY A 150 1.31 4.21 -11.84
N LEU A 151 1.62 3.30 -12.77
CA LEU A 151 0.81 2.08 -13.01
C LEU A 151 0.64 1.27 -11.71
N ILE A 152 1.74 1.00 -11.01
CA ILE A 152 1.75 0.22 -9.77
C ILE A 152 0.92 0.91 -8.66
N HIS A 153 1.07 2.22 -8.50
CA HIS A 153 0.28 2.97 -7.51
C HIS A 153 -1.20 2.99 -7.85
N GLY A 154 -1.55 3.14 -9.14
CA GLY A 154 -2.94 3.14 -9.62
C GLY A 154 -3.66 1.83 -9.34
N PHE A 155 -2.91 0.73 -9.41
CA PHE A 155 -3.40 -0.58 -9.05
C PHE A 155 -3.78 -0.68 -7.56
N GLY A 156 -2.97 -0.11 -6.66
CA GLY A 156 -3.23 -0.13 -5.21
C GLY A 156 -4.56 0.49 -4.82
N LEU A 157 -4.86 1.66 -5.37
CA LEU A 157 -6.14 2.33 -5.14
C LEU A 157 -7.31 1.61 -5.80
N SER A 158 -7.11 0.95 -6.94
CA SER A 158 -8.17 0.24 -7.65
C SER A 158 -8.77 -0.91 -6.86
N ALA A 159 -7.95 -1.64 -6.11
CA ALA A 159 -8.42 -2.72 -5.25
C ALA A 159 -9.38 -2.19 -4.17
N ARG A 160 -9.11 -0.98 -3.64
CA ARG A 160 -9.94 -0.32 -2.63
C ARG A 160 -11.21 0.30 -3.18
N LEU A 161 -11.19 0.88 -4.38
CA LEU A 161 -12.40 1.43 -4.99
C LEU A 161 -13.40 0.35 -5.39
N GLN A 162 -12.93 -0.84 -5.76
CA GLN A 162 -13.79 -1.99 -6.05
C GLN A 162 -14.54 -2.48 -4.81
N GLU A 163 -13.96 -2.36 -3.61
CA GLU A 163 -14.61 -2.70 -2.34
C GLU A 163 -15.77 -1.74 -1.98
N VAL A 164 -15.79 -0.51 -2.51
CA VAL A 164 -16.74 0.56 -2.13
C VAL A 164 -18.05 0.53 -2.94
N THR A 165 -18.41 -0.57 -3.61
CA THR A 165 -19.65 -0.71 -4.43
C THR A 165 -19.83 0.35 -5.52
N LEU A 166 -18.73 1.00 -5.93
CA LEU A 166 -18.71 2.00 -7.01
C LEU A 166 -18.76 1.37 -8.42
N ALA A 167 -18.59 0.05 -8.52
CA ALA A 167 -18.50 -0.68 -9.79
C ALA A 167 -19.74 -0.53 -10.67
N ASP A 168 -20.93 -0.38 -10.06
CA ASP A 168 -22.20 -0.27 -10.78
C ASP A 168 -22.62 1.19 -11.05
N ASP A 169 -21.82 2.19 -10.64
CA ASP A 169 -22.13 3.60 -10.86
C ASP A 169 -21.89 3.99 -12.33
N PRO A 170 -22.92 4.43 -13.08
CA PRO A 170 -22.76 4.92 -14.45
C PRO A 170 -21.75 6.08 -14.58
N ALA A 171 -21.55 6.85 -13.51
CA ALA A 171 -20.61 7.97 -13.44
C ALA A 171 -19.19 7.57 -13.00
N LEU A 172 -18.89 6.27 -12.80
CA LEU A 172 -17.62 5.78 -12.30
C LEU A 172 -16.41 6.31 -13.07
N LEU A 173 -16.45 6.25 -14.41
CA LEU A 173 -15.35 6.76 -15.24
C LEU A 173 -15.09 8.26 -15.00
N SER A 174 -16.15 9.08 -14.97
CA SER A 174 -16.02 10.51 -14.70
C SER A 174 -15.49 10.78 -13.29
N LYS A 175 -15.93 10.01 -12.29
CA LYS A 175 -15.43 10.13 -10.92
C LYS A 175 -13.95 9.76 -10.82
N ILE A 176 -13.52 8.66 -11.45
CA ILE A 176 -12.11 8.26 -11.51
C ILE A 176 -11.27 9.36 -12.19
N LEU A 177 -11.73 9.92 -13.31
CA LEU A 177 -11.00 10.98 -14.01
C LEU A 177 -10.88 12.24 -13.16
N LEU A 178 -11.96 12.68 -12.51
CA LEU A 178 -11.95 13.85 -11.63
C LEU A 178 -11.11 13.65 -10.38
N PHE A 179 -11.14 12.46 -9.80
CA PHE A 179 -10.24 12.07 -8.71
C PHE A 179 -8.78 12.25 -9.14
N ASN A 180 -8.41 11.78 -10.33
CA ASN A 180 -7.05 11.93 -10.87
C ASN A 180 -6.66 13.37 -11.18
N VAL A 181 -7.60 14.21 -11.62
CA VAL A 181 -7.38 15.67 -11.75
C VAL A 181 -7.08 16.28 -10.37
N GLY A 182 -7.78 15.83 -9.33
CA GLY A 182 -7.49 16.16 -7.94
C GLY A 182 -6.07 15.76 -7.52
N VAL A 183 -5.68 14.52 -7.83
CA VAL A 183 -4.33 14.00 -7.56
C VAL A 183 -3.26 14.86 -8.24
N GLU A 184 -3.42 15.18 -9.53
CA GLU A 184 -2.47 16.03 -10.26
C GLU A 184 -2.36 17.43 -9.63
N PHE A 185 -3.49 18.01 -9.21
CA PHE A 185 -3.50 19.29 -8.49
C PHE A 185 -2.75 19.21 -7.16
N GLY A 186 -3.01 18.16 -6.36
CA GLY A 186 -2.30 17.90 -5.10
C GLY A 186 -0.79 17.73 -5.30
N GLN A 187 -0.38 17.01 -6.35
CA GLN A 187 1.03 16.83 -6.71
C GLN A 187 1.70 18.15 -7.05
N ILE A 188 1.07 18.96 -7.91
CA ILE A 188 1.60 20.26 -8.31
C ILE A 188 1.71 21.19 -7.08
N ALA A 189 0.70 21.23 -6.22
CA ALA A 189 0.72 22.03 -5.00
C ALA A 189 1.87 21.61 -4.05
N ALA A 190 2.00 20.31 -3.77
CA ALA A 190 3.10 19.77 -2.96
C ALA A 190 4.46 20.13 -3.56
N LEU A 191 4.62 19.95 -4.87
CA LEU A 191 5.86 20.26 -5.57
C LEU A 191 6.25 21.74 -5.50
N LEU A 192 5.30 22.66 -5.64
CA LEU A 192 5.57 24.10 -5.50
C LEU A 192 6.12 24.42 -4.11
N VAL A 193 5.47 23.91 -3.06
CA VAL A 193 5.89 24.10 -1.67
C VAL A 193 7.27 23.50 -1.42
N MET A 194 7.48 22.25 -1.82
CA MET A 194 8.72 21.54 -1.56
C MET A 194 9.88 22.11 -2.41
N THR A 195 9.63 22.55 -3.66
CA THR A 195 10.64 23.22 -4.49
C THR A 195 11.09 24.53 -3.86
N PHE A 196 10.17 25.33 -3.34
CA PHE A 196 10.49 26.56 -2.62
C PHE A 196 11.35 26.28 -1.39
N ALA A 197 10.95 25.30 -0.57
CA ALA A 197 11.70 24.88 0.61
C ALA A 197 13.12 24.40 0.27
N ILE A 198 13.27 23.56 -0.75
CA ILE A 198 14.57 23.06 -1.20
C ILE A 198 15.45 24.19 -1.72
N ARG A 199 14.93 25.11 -2.54
CA ARG A 199 15.73 26.22 -3.08
C ARG A 199 16.18 27.20 -1.99
N ALA A 200 15.35 27.44 -0.98
CA ALA A 200 15.75 28.22 0.19
C ALA A 200 16.89 27.52 0.96
N TRP A 201 16.81 26.20 1.09
CA TRP A 201 17.80 25.41 1.85
C TRP A 201 19.10 25.13 1.09
N GLN A 202 19.07 25.15 -0.25
CA GLN A 202 20.26 25.00 -1.11
C GLN A 202 21.30 26.10 -0.89
N GLN A 203 20.90 27.24 -0.30
CA GLN A 203 21.80 28.35 0.04
C GLN A 203 22.66 28.10 1.29
N VAL A 204 22.43 26.99 2.01
CA VAL A 204 23.11 26.66 3.26
C VAL A 204 24.26 25.68 3.01
N ASN A 205 25.43 25.92 3.63
CA ASN A 205 26.56 25.00 3.62
C ASN A 205 26.15 23.62 4.18
N GLY A 206 26.30 22.55 3.39
CA GLY A 206 25.94 21.18 3.79
C GLY A 206 24.92 20.47 2.90
N TRP A 207 24.38 21.12 1.86
CA TRP A 207 23.43 20.55 0.90
C TRP A 207 23.85 19.17 0.35
N ALA A 208 25.14 19.02 0.00
CA ALA A 208 25.66 17.76 -0.53
C ALA A 208 25.59 16.59 0.47
N LEU A 209 25.82 16.84 1.76
CA LEU A 209 25.67 15.79 2.78
C LEU A 209 24.19 15.52 3.06
N PHE A 210 23.38 16.57 3.20
CA PHE A 210 21.95 16.45 3.42
C PHE A 210 21.27 15.64 2.30
N SER A 211 21.55 15.95 1.04
CA SER A 211 21.01 15.21 -0.11
C SER A 211 21.42 13.73 -0.07
N ARG A 212 22.67 13.41 0.30
CA ARG A 212 23.09 12.01 0.48
C ARG A 212 22.32 11.32 1.60
N LEU A 213 22.23 11.96 2.77
CA LEU A 213 21.53 11.40 3.93
C LEU A 213 20.04 11.23 3.66
N ALA A 214 19.39 12.19 3.00
CA ALA A 214 17.98 12.12 2.62
C ALA A 214 17.70 10.96 1.65
N ASN A 215 18.56 10.77 0.64
CA ASN A 215 18.42 9.65 -0.28
C ASN A 215 18.74 8.29 0.36
N MET A 216 19.72 8.23 1.28
CA MET A 216 19.93 7.03 2.11
C MET A 216 18.72 6.75 3.01
N GLY A 217 18.11 7.81 3.55
CA GLY A 217 16.87 7.76 4.32
C GLY A 217 15.70 7.22 3.49
N LEU A 218 15.55 7.65 2.24
CA LEU A 218 14.53 7.12 1.32
C LEU A 218 14.71 5.61 1.07
N ILE A 219 15.95 5.14 0.90
CA ILE A 219 16.24 3.70 0.76
C ILE A 219 15.86 2.95 2.05
N ALA A 220 16.26 3.47 3.21
CA ALA A 220 15.98 2.85 4.49
C ALA A 220 14.48 2.83 4.80
N ALA A 221 13.75 3.92 4.52
CA ALA A 221 12.31 4.02 4.68
C ALA A 221 11.58 3.05 3.73
N GLY A 222 11.95 3.00 2.45
CA GLY A 222 11.37 2.03 1.51
C GLY A 222 11.64 0.57 1.91
N ALA A 223 12.85 0.26 2.40
CA ALA A 223 13.16 -1.07 2.92
C ALA A 223 12.37 -1.40 4.22
N GLY A 224 12.22 -0.43 5.11
CA GLY A 224 11.44 -0.57 6.35
C GLY A 224 9.96 -0.80 6.06
N LEU A 225 9.37 0.00 5.17
CA LEU A 225 7.99 -0.17 4.72
C LEU A 225 7.78 -1.52 4.03
N LEU A 226 8.73 -1.96 3.19
CA LEU A 226 8.66 -3.29 2.58
C LEU A 226 8.58 -4.40 3.64
N VAL A 227 9.46 -4.36 4.65
CA VAL A 227 9.44 -5.35 5.74
C VAL A 227 8.14 -5.26 6.53
N PHE A 228 7.67 -4.04 6.83
CA PHE A 228 6.41 -3.82 7.53
C PHE A 228 5.22 -4.44 6.79
N GLN A 229 5.12 -4.21 5.48
CA GLN A 229 4.02 -4.74 4.67
C GLN A 229 4.12 -6.25 4.46
N LEU A 230 5.33 -6.80 4.27
CA LEU A 230 5.51 -8.26 4.21
C LEU A 230 5.22 -8.93 5.56
N TYR A 231 5.52 -8.27 6.67
CA TYR A 231 5.15 -8.73 8.00
C TYR A 231 3.64 -8.68 8.22
N GLY A 232 2.96 -7.59 7.82
CA GLY A 232 1.50 -7.49 7.83
C GLY A 232 0.84 -8.59 7.01
N PHE A 233 1.34 -8.84 5.80
CA PHE A 233 0.90 -9.95 4.97
C PHE A 233 1.14 -11.34 5.61
N ALA A 234 2.29 -11.54 6.26
CA ALA A 234 2.58 -12.79 6.96
C ALA A 234 1.71 -12.96 8.21
N GLN A 235 1.36 -11.87 8.90
CA GLN A 235 0.48 -11.88 10.06
C GLN A 235 -0.96 -12.19 9.64
N GLU A 236 -1.46 -11.56 8.57
CA GLU A 236 -2.76 -11.84 7.96
C GLU A 236 -2.88 -13.32 7.55
N ARG A 237 -1.79 -13.92 7.06
CA ARG A 237 -1.74 -15.36 6.74
C ARG A 237 -1.58 -16.30 7.94
N ASN A 238 -0.99 -15.83 9.04
CA ASN A 238 -0.72 -16.64 10.22
C ASN A 238 -1.82 -16.52 11.28
N ALA A 239 -2.69 -15.50 11.20
CA ALA A 239 -4.01 -15.59 11.79
C ALA A 239 -4.62 -16.85 11.20
N ARG A 240 -4.87 -17.87 12.04
CA ARG A 240 -5.48 -19.12 11.59
C ARG A 240 -6.75 -18.70 10.86
N ASP A 241 -6.79 -18.92 9.55
CA ASP A 241 -7.89 -18.53 8.67
C ASP A 241 -9.05 -19.48 8.97
N ILE A 242 -9.59 -19.34 10.18
CA ILE A 242 -10.71 -20.09 10.68
C ILE A 242 -11.91 -19.31 10.20
N SER A 243 -12.39 -19.70 9.02
CA SER A 243 -13.58 -19.10 8.46
C SER A 243 -14.80 -19.72 9.12
N PHE A 244 -15.80 -18.87 9.29
CA PHE A 244 -17.11 -19.25 9.79
C PHE A 244 -18.11 -19.07 8.66
N ASP A 245 -18.48 -20.15 7.99
CA ASP A 245 -19.56 -20.13 7.01
C ASP A 245 -20.88 -20.26 7.76
N ILE A 246 -21.52 -19.14 8.12
CA ILE A 246 -22.73 -19.13 8.95
C ILE A 246 -23.94 -18.73 8.13
N PHE A 247 -24.91 -19.65 8.08
CA PHE A 247 -26.24 -19.45 7.52
C PHE A 247 -27.20 -19.12 8.67
N SER A 248 -27.82 -17.94 8.63
CA SER A 248 -28.82 -17.54 9.63
C SER A 248 -30.21 -17.39 9.00
N ASP A 249 -31.21 -17.91 9.70
CA ASP A 249 -32.64 -17.62 9.52
C ASP A 249 -33.13 -16.74 10.69
N ARG A 250 -34.44 -16.47 10.79
CA ARG A 250 -35.02 -15.54 11.80
C ARG A 250 -34.59 -15.83 13.23
N GLU A 251 -34.57 -17.09 13.67
CA GLU A 251 -34.28 -17.45 15.07
C GLU A 251 -33.16 -18.50 15.23
N GLN A 252 -32.51 -18.87 14.13
CA GLN A 252 -31.53 -19.95 14.09
C GLN A 252 -30.33 -19.59 13.22
N MET A 253 -29.14 -20.02 13.61
CA MET A 253 -27.96 -20.03 12.77
C MET A 253 -27.31 -21.41 12.76
N MET A 254 -26.89 -21.84 11.58
CA MET A 254 -26.09 -23.03 11.37
C MET A 254 -24.80 -22.59 10.70
N GLY A 255 -23.66 -22.98 11.27
CA GLY A 255 -22.37 -22.57 10.75
C GLY A 255 -21.42 -23.72 10.61
N GLN A 256 -20.46 -23.59 9.71
CA GLN A 256 -19.33 -24.49 9.62
C GLN A 256 -18.04 -23.74 9.95
N VAL A 257 -17.25 -24.29 10.85
CA VAL A 257 -15.90 -23.83 11.16
C VAL A 257 -14.95 -24.56 10.23
N ARG A 258 -14.24 -23.82 9.37
CA ARG A 258 -13.29 -24.40 8.42
C ARG A 258 -11.88 -23.91 8.70
N ASP A 259 -10.89 -24.68 8.29
CA ASP A 259 -9.50 -24.22 8.21
C ASP A 259 -9.25 -23.44 6.91
N ALA A 260 -8.02 -22.95 6.76
CA ALA A 260 -7.57 -22.21 5.57
C ALA A 260 -7.67 -23.00 4.24
N ASN A 261 -7.86 -24.32 4.29
CA ASN A 261 -8.03 -25.18 3.12
C ASN A 261 -9.52 -25.49 2.82
N GLY A 262 -10.43 -24.88 3.58
CA GLY A 262 -11.87 -25.16 3.50
C GLY A 262 -12.28 -26.49 4.13
N ILE A 263 -11.40 -27.15 4.88
CA ILE A 263 -11.71 -28.40 5.58
C ILE A 263 -12.40 -28.07 6.89
N GLY A 264 -13.54 -28.71 7.16
CA GLY A 264 -14.27 -28.55 8.41
C GLY A 264 -13.43 -29.01 9.61
N LEU A 265 -13.32 -28.15 10.63
CA LEU A 265 -12.58 -28.41 11.85
C LEU A 265 -13.49 -29.12 12.87
N ALA A 266 -13.25 -30.42 13.06
CA ALA A 266 -13.99 -31.24 14.02
C ALA A 266 -13.63 -30.91 15.47
N ASP A 267 -14.55 -31.23 16.40
CA ASP A 267 -14.37 -31.13 17.85
C ASP A 267 -13.87 -29.75 18.34
N THR A 268 -14.22 -28.71 17.60
CA THR A 268 -13.77 -27.35 17.85
C THR A 268 -14.71 -26.65 18.82
N ALA A 269 -14.19 -26.22 19.96
CA ALA A 269 -14.97 -25.55 20.99
C ALA A 269 -15.29 -24.09 20.60
N LEU A 270 -16.57 -23.74 20.67
CA LEU A 270 -17.15 -22.46 20.30
C LEU A 270 -17.85 -21.82 21.50
N MET A 271 -17.76 -20.51 21.57
CA MET A 271 -18.41 -19.63 22.53
C MET A 271 -19.29 -18.66 21.77
N ILE A 272 -20.61 -18.76 21.97
CA ILE A 272 -21.59 -17.90 21.30
C ILE A 272 -22.23 -17.01 22.36
N ARG A 273 -22.13 -15.69 22.18
CA ARG A 273 -22.70 -14.71 23.12
C ARG A 273 -23.39 -13.55 22.41
N PRO A 274 -24.47 -12.98 22.97
CA PRO A 274 -24.97 -11.70 22.48
C PRO A 274 -23.88 -10.63 22.62
N VAL A 275 -23.71 -9.77 21.60
CA VAL A 275 -22.69 -8.70 21.62
C VAL A 275 -22.91 -7.75 22.79
N ASP A 276 -24.17 -7.49 23.14
CA ASP A 276 -24.60 -6.55 24.18
C ASP A 276 -24.73 -7.18 25.58
N ALA A 277 -24.36 -8.46 25.76
CA ALA A 277 -24.50 -9.18 27.02
C ALA A 277 -23.15 -9.45 27.70
N ASN A 278 -23.17 -9.64 29.02
CA ASN A 278 -21.98 -10.01 29.79
C ASN A 278 -21.49 -11.42 29.41
N ALA A 279 -20.20 -11.69 29.62
CA ALA A 279 -19.57 -12.97 29.29
C ALA A 279 -20.21 -14.19 29.99
N ALA A 280 -21.01 -13.97 31.04
CA ALA A 280 -21.75 -15.01 31.75
C ALA A 280 -22.93 -15.59 30.94
N ASP A 281 -23.41 -14.89 29.90
CA ASP A 281 -24.51 -15.34 29.05
C ASP A 281 -24.01 -16.07 27.78
N ALA A 282 -22.75 -16.55 27.79
CA ALA A 282 -22.16 -17.29 26.68
C ALA A 282 -22.64 -18.75 26.68
N THR A 283 -23.02 -19.23 25.51
CA THR A 283 -23.33 -20.65 25.27
C THR A 283 -22.10 -21.34 24.69
N GLU A 284 -21.63 -22.39 25.34
CA GLU A 284 -20.53 -23.22 24.84
C GLU A 284 -21.08 -24.32 23.92
N LEU A 285 -20.48 -24.49 22.74
CA LEU A 285 -20.83 -25.48 21.74
C LEU A 285 -19.56 -26.16 21.22
N THR A 286 -19.70 -27.33 20.62
CA THR A 286 -18.61 -28.03 19.93
C THR A 286 -19.08 -28.38 18.52
N THR A 287 -18.18 -28.25 17.55
CA THR A 287 -18.48 -28.65 16.16
C THR A 287 -18.52 -30.16 16.01
N ASP A 288 -19.32 -30.64 15.05
CA ASP A 288 -19.36 -32.06 14.70
C ASP A 288 -18.10 -32.54 13.94
N ASN A 289 -18.08 -33.81 13.53
CA ASN A 289 -16.96 -34.41 12.79
C ASN A 289 -16.67 -33.79 11.41
N GLN A 290 -17.55 -32.91 10.93
CA GLN A 290 -17.43 -32.17 9.69
C GLN A 290 -17.30 -30.66 9.94
N GLY A 291 -17.17 -30.22 11.19
CA GLY A 291 -17.00 -28.81 11.55
C GLY A 291 -18.30 -28.01 11.66
N TRP A 292 -19.48 -28.63 11.62
CA TRP A 292 -20.76 -27.93 11.73
C TRP A 292 -21.18 -27.68 13.18
N PHE A 293 -21.86 -26.56 13.39
CA PHE A 293 -22.57 -26.22 14.62
C PHE A 293 -23.94 -25.60 14.29
N ALA A 294 -24.86 -25.69 15.25
CA ALA A 294 -26.17 -25.04 15.17
C ALA A 294 -26.48 -24.34 16.49
N PHE A 295 -27.10 -23.17 16.39
CA PHE A 295 -27.47 -22.33 17.52
C PHE A 295 -28.81 -21.65 17.27
N SER A 296 -29.63 -21.52 18.30
CA SER A 296 -30.90 -20.78 18.24
C SER A 296 -30.86 -19.62 19.22
N GLY A 297 -31.30 -18.45 18.74
CA GLY A 297 -31.24 -17.20 19.48
C GLY A 297 -32.43 -16.30 19.17
N GLN A 298 -32.43 -15.10 19.75
CA GLN A 298 -33.47 -14.11 19.53
C GLN A 298 -33.29 -13.45 18.15
N SER A 299 -34.38 -13.38 17.39
CA SER A 299 -34.42 -12.66 16.10
C SER A 299 -34.05 -11.20 16.28
N ASN A 300 -33.39 -10.62 15.26
CA ASN A 300 -32.98 -9.22 15.20
C ASN A 300 -31.95 -8.84 16.29
N ARG A 301 -31.07 -9.79 16.64
CA ARG A 301 -29.99 -9.61 17.62
C ARG A 301 -28.67 -10.17 17.08
N THR A 302 -27.58 -9.48 17.38
CA THR A 302 -26.23 -9.88 16.94
C THR A 302 -25.56 -10.75 17.99
N TYR A 303 -25.05 -11.89 17.54
CA TYR A 303 -24.31 -12.85 18.33
C TYR A 303 -22.87 -12.91 17.85
N ARG A 304 -21.92 -12.83 18.80
CA ARG A 304 -20.51 -13.11 18.55
C ARG A 304 -20.28 -14.61 18.68
N VAL A 305 -19.85 -15.23 17.59
CA VAL A 305 -19.36 -16.61 17.55
C VAL A 305 -17.84 -16.55 17.64
N GLN A 306 -17.26 -17.16 18.66
CA GLN A 306 -15.82 -17.12 18.91
C GLN A 306 -15.31 -18.52 19.25
N LEU A 307 -14.07 -18.85 18.92
CA LEU A 307 -13.42 -20.06 19.42
C LEU A 307 -13.19 -19.96 20.93
N ALA A 308 -13.28 -21.06 21.67
CA ALA A 308 -13.06 -21.06 23.12
C ALA A 308 -11.65 -20.61 23.52
N ASP A 309 -10.66 -20.75 22.63
CA ASP A 309 -9.28 -20.26 22.81
C ASP A 309 -9.11 -18.76 22.47
N GLY A 310 -10.18 -18.11 22.00
CA GLY A 310 -10.23 -16.71 21.60
C GLY A 310 -9.54 -16.39 20.28
N SER A 311 -9.06 -17.38 19.53
CA SER A 311 -8.19 -17.16 18.37
C SER A 311 -8.90 -16.67 17.11
N ALA A 312 -10.20 -16.90 16.97
CA ALA A 312 -11.02 -16.38 15.87
C ALA A 312 -12.43 -16.04 16.38
N ALA A 313 -13.03 -14.98 15.85
CA ALA A 313 -14.39 -14.57 16.15
C ALA A 313 -15.08 -13.95 14.93
N THR A 314 -16.38 -14.13 14.82
CA THR A 314 -17.24 -13.46 13.84
C THR A 314 -18.54 -13.01 14.51
N ASP A 315 -19.13 -11.93 14.02
CA ASP A 315 -20.40 -11.41 14.51
C ASP A 315 -21.50 -11.71 13.48
N VAL A 316 -22.54 -12.41 13.92
CA VAL A 316 -23.67 -12.81 13.07
C VAL A 316 -24.95 -12.20 13.60
N ALA A 317 -25.65 -11.46 12.74
CA ALA A 317 -26.98 -10.94 13.01
C ALA A 317 -28.03 -11.97 12.57
N LEU A 318 -28.83 -12.47 13.51
CA LEU A 318 -30.00 -13.29 13.16
C LEU A 318 -31.07 -12.40 12.53
N GLY A 319 -31.42 -12.62 11.26
CA GLY A 319 -32.46 -11.88 10.54
C GLY A 319 -32.04 -11.15 9.25
N THR A 320 -30.77 -11.21 8.84
CA THR A 320 -30.30 -10.66 7.55
C THR A 320 -29.38 -11.67 6.85
N VAL A 321 -29.59 -11.87 5.55
CA VAL A 321 -28.82 -12.81 4.71
C VAL A 321 -27.40 -12.27 4.52
N ALA A 322 -26.38 -13.10 4.76
CA ALA A 322 -24.98 -12.79 4.49
C ALA A 322 -24.54 -13.37 3.14
N ASP A 323 -23.76 -12.60 2.37
CA ASP A 323 -23.11 -13.03 1.13
C ASP A 323 -21.77 -13.72 1.39
N ALA A 324 -21.47 -14.71 0.55
CA ALA A 324 -20.30 -15.57 0.65
C ALA A 324 -19.10 -15.01 -0.14
N HIS A 325 -17.91 -15.01 0.48
CA HIS A 325 -16.63 -14.80 -0.22
C HIS A 325 -15.67 -15.95 0.02
N LEU A 326 -15.19 -16.55 -1.08
CA LEU A 326 -14.11 -17.53 -1.14
C LEU A 326 -12.85 -16.85 -1.69
N HIS A 327 -11.67 -17.11 -1.11
CA HIS A 327 -10.40 -16.90 -1.79
C HIS A 327 -9.43 -18.07 -1.56
N GLU A 328 -9.11 -18.77 -2.65
CA GLU A 328 -8.01 -19.71 -2.76
C GLU A 328 -6.65 -19.00 -2.79
N LEU A 329 -5.62 -19.71 -2.32
CA LEU A 329 -4.23 -19.29 -2.30
C LEU A 329 -3.65 -19.15 -3.74
N HIS A 330 -3.55 -17.92 -4.24
CA HIS A 330 -2.75 -17.60 -5.41
C HIS A 330 -1.86 -16.40 -5.11
N ILE A 331 -0.54 -16.52 -5.31
CA ILE A 331 0.27 -15.30 -5.46
C ILE A 331 -0.21 -14.69 -6.79
N PRO A 332 -0.80 -13.51 -6.76
CA PRO A 332 -1.56 -13.08 -7.92
C PRO A 332 -0.63 -12.67 -9.06
N PHE A 333 -1.00 -13.02 -10.29
CA PHE A 333 -0.11 -12.86 -11.46
C PHE A 333 0.39 -11.42 -11.65
N TYR A 334 -0.37 -10.41 -11.22
CA TYR A 334 -0.02 -8.99 -11.34
C TYR A 334 1.16 -8.58 -10.44
N VAL A 335 1.41 -9.28 -9.33
CA VAL A 335 2.61 -9.06 -8.50
C VAL A 335 3.84 -9.51 -9.27
N TYR A 336 3.77 -10.66 -9.93
CA TYR A 336 4.83 -11.12 -10.84
C TYR A 336 4.98 -10.18 -12.03
N ALA A 337 3.88 -9.71 -12.63
CA ALA A 337 3.92 -8.76 -13.73
C ALA A 337 4.60 -7.44 -13.32
N ALA A 338 4.28 -6.88 -12.14
CA ALA A 338 4.91 -5.66 -11.63
C ALA A 338 6.42 -5.85 -11.38
N ILE A 339 6.81 -6.96 -10.76
CA ILE A 339 8.23 -7.30 -10.55
C ILE A 339 8.94 -7.50 -11.88
N LEU A 340 8.36 -8.26 -12.81
CA LEU A 340 8.94 -8.50 -14.14
C LEU A 340 9.02 -7.21 -14.96
N LEU A 341 8.07 -6.28 -14.80
CA LEU A 341 8.06 -5.00 -15.48
C LEU A 341 9.10 -4.05 -14.89
N MET A 342 9.35 -4.10 -13.58
CA MET A 342 10.51 -3.42 -12.97
C MET A 342 11.85 -4.04 -13.42
N LEU A 343 11.93 -5.36 -13.51
CA LEU A 343 13.14 -6.08 -13.90
C LEU A 343 13.43 -5.99 -15.41
N SER A 344 12.42 -5.91 -16.27
CA SER A 344 12.57 -5.83 -17.73
C SER A 344 13.20 -4.52 -18.20
N VAL A 345 13.11 -3.49 -17.36
CA VAL A 345 13.70 -2.18 -17.59
C VAL A 345 15.21 -2.18 -17.24
N ILE A 346 15.73 -3.25 -16.63
CA ILE A 346 17.16 -3.48 -16.45
C ILE A 346 17.74 -3.98 -17.78
N PRO A 347 18.72 -3.28 -18.41
CA PRO A 347 19.25 -3.70 -19.69
C PRO A 347 19.87 -5.10 -19.62
N ALA A 348 19.41 -6.01 -20.49
CA ALA A 348 19.79 -7.43 -20.56
C ALA A 348 21.31 -7.70 -20.63
N ASN A 349 22.10 -6.70 -21.04
CA ASN A 349 23.56 -6.75 -21.07
C ASN A 349 24.20 -6.87 -19.68
N ALA A 350 23.47 -6.53 -18.61
CA ALA A 350 23.91 -6.62 -17.22
C ALA A 350 24.02 -8.07 -16.70
N LEU A 351 23.11 -8.95 -17.14
CA LEU A 351 23.10 -10.35 -16.73
C LEU A 351 24.19 -11.17 -17.43
N ARG A 352 24.54 -10.78 -18.67
CA ARG A 352 25.52 -11.50 -19.49
C ARG A 352 26.98 -11.27 -19.03
N ARG A 353 27.30 -10.12 -18.43
CA ARG A 353 28.66 -9.81 -17.93
C ARG A 353 29.10 -10.62 -16.71
N ARG A 354 28.16 -11.16 -15.91
CA ARG A 354 28.50 -12.01 -14.76
C ARG A 354 28.87 -13.44 -15.13
N GLN A 355 28.42 -13.94 -16.29
CA GLN A 355 28.79 -15.28 -16.75
C GLN A 355 30.20 -15.33 -17.35
N THR A 356 30.65 -14.26 -18.00
CA THR A 356 32.01 -14.16 -18.56
C THR A 356 33.11 -13.92 -17.50
N LEU A 357 32.76 -13.38 -16.33
CA LEU A 357 33.71 -13.17 -15.22
C LEU A 357 33.80 -14.36 -14.25
N ALA A 358 32.89 -15.33 -14.36
CA ALA A 358 32.93 -16.58 -13.58
C ALA A 358 33.63 -17.74 -14.33
N GLN A 359 34.09 -17.49 -15.56
CA GLN A 359 34.78 -18.48 -16.42
C GLN A 359 36.25 -18.14 -16.71
N HIS A 360 36.83 -17.18 -15.99
CA HIS A 360 38.25 -16.82 -16.08
C HIS A 360 38.95 -16.85 -14.74
#